data_AF-A0A7S2MZ19-F1
#
_entry.id   AF-A0A7S2MZ19-F1
#
_cell.length_a   1.000
_cell.length_b   1.000
_cell.length_c   1.000
_cell.angle_alpha   90.00
_cell.angle_beta   90.00
_cell.angle_gamma   90.00
#
_symmetry.space_group_name_H-M   'P 1'
#
loop_
_entity.id
_entity.type
_entity.pdbx_description
1 polymer ?
#
loop_
_entity_poly.entity_id
_entity_poly.type
_entity_poly.pdbx_seq_one_letter_code
_entity_poly.pdbx_strand_id
1 'polypeptide(L)'
;QGDEVRLGQLCQLFALASSPDNNVQQQVMQTLNQFSQMPDFNMYLVTVFAKMTNQDEVVRQRAGLLLKTNLLRTQGTTGLAPAMAEYIQVHTLVAVRDPKKDIRHTAGTVITTIVQKVGVTSCGPTLDKLAEYLRDANPEVVEG
;
A
#
# COMPACT_ATOMS: atom_id res chain seq x y z
N GLN A 1 4.22 20.01 -6.79
CA GLN A 1 2.90 20.60 -6.44
C GLN A 1 1.74 19.68 -6.79
N GLY A 2 1.71 18.99 -7.94
CA GLY A 2 0.60 18.09 -8.28
C GLY A 2 0.44 16.86 -7.36
N ASP A 3 1.54 16.29 -6.89
CA ASP A 3 1.50 15.02 -6.15
C ASP A 3 0.90 15.15 -4.74
N GLU A 4 1.21 16.24 -4.04
CA GLU A 4 0.63 16.54 -2.72
C GLU A 4 -0.90 16.72 -2.81
N VAL A 5 -1.37 17.39 -3.85
CA VAL A 5 -2.81 17.55 -4.12
C VAL A 5 -3.47 16.19 -4.36
N ARG A 6 -2.85 15.32 -5.16
CA ARG A 6 -3.35 13.96 -5.43
C ARG A 6 -3.39 13.10 -4.17
N LEU A 7 -2.35 13.15 -3.35
CA LEU A 7 -2.29 12.44 -2.07
C LEU A 7 -3.39 12.91 -1.12
N GLY A 8 -3.58 14.23 -1.01
CA GLY A 8 -4.67 14.81 -0.22
C GLY A 8 -6.05 14.36 -0.72
N GLN A 9 -6.27 14.38 -2.03
CA GLN A 9 -7.51 13.92 -2.64
C GLN A 9 -7.75 12.42 -2.39
N LEU A 10 -6.73 11.57 -2.51
CA LEU A 10 -6.86 10.14 -2.20
C LEU A 10 -7.22 9.90 -0.74
N CYS A 11 -6.62 10.64 0.20
CA CYS A 11 -6.98 10.54 1.62
C CYS A 11 -8.46 10.89 1.84
N GLN A 12 -8.95 11.97 1.22
CA GLN A 12 -10.36 12.34 1.28
C GLN A 12 -11.28 11.26 0.69
N LEU A 13 -10.93 10.70 -0.47
CA LEU A 13 -11.70 9.61 -1.10
C LEU A 13 -11.80 8.39 -0.18
N PHE A 14 -10.69 7.99 0.44
CA PHE A 14 -10.68 6.87 1.37
C PHE A 14 -11.43 7.14 2.67
N ALA A 15 -11.46 8.39 3.15
CA ALA A 15 -12.29 8.76 4.30
C ALA A 15 -13.78 8.67 3.94
N LEU A 16 -14.16 9.18 2.77
CA LEU A 16 -15.54 9.18 2.28
C LEU A 16 -16.07 7.81 1.84
N ALA A 17 -15.20 6.82 1.62
CA ALA A 17 -15.60 5.47 1.22
C ALA A 17 -16.45 4.72 2.28
N SER A 18 -16.62 5.25 3.50
CA SER A 18 -17.58 4.72 4.49
C SER A 18 -18.97 5.38 4.42
N SER A 19 -19.15 6.40 3.58
CA SER A 19 -20.39 7.19 3.58
C SER A 19 -21.60 6.31 3.24
N PRO A 20 -22.71 6.40 3.99
CA PRO A 20 -23.95 5.73 3.62
C PRO A 20 -24.66 6.41 2.44
N ASP A 21 -24.21 7.58 2.01
CA ASP A 21 -24.79 8.31 0.88
C ASP A 21 -24.34 7.70 -0.46
N ASN A 22 -25.32 7.22 -1.24
CA ASN A 22 -25.10 6.61 -2.55
C ASN A 22 -24.43 7.57 -3.55
N ASN A 23 -24.75 8.87 -3.52
CA ASN A 23 -24.15 9.85 -4.42
C ASN A 23 -22.67 10.05 -4.08
N VAL A 24 -22.34 10.10 -2.78
CA VAL A 24 -20.95 10.18 -2.31
C VAL A 24 -20.18 8.93 -2.72
N GLN A 25 -20.75 7.74 -2.53
CA GLN A 25 -20.13 6.49 -2.95
C GLN A 25 -19.88 6.43 -4.46
N GLN A 26 -20.86 6.85 -5.28
CA GLN A 26 -20.69 6.92 -6.73
C GLN A 26 -19.56 7.88 -7.13
N GLN A 27 -19.49 9.06 -6.52
CA GLN A 27 -18.43 10.03 -6.79
C GLN A 27 -17.05 9.50 -6.39
N VAL A 28 -16.95 8.83 -5.23
CA VAL A 28 -15.71 8.19 -4.77
C VAL A 28 -15.23 7.14 -5.78
N MET A 29 -16.14 6.26 -6.21
CA MET A 29 -15.81 5.19 -7.18
C MET A 29 -15.40 5.75 -8.54
N GLN A 30 -16.11 6.76 -9.05
CA GLN A 30 -15.76 7.42 -10.32
C GLN A 30 -14.37 8.05 -10.26
N THR A 31 -14.05 8.73 -9.16
CA THR A 31 -12.76 9.40 -8.99
C THR A 31 -11.63 8.39 -8.82
N LEU A 32 -11.83 7.33 -8.02
CA LEU A 32 -10.86 6.23 -7.89
C LEU A 32 -10.62 5.52 -9.22
N ASN A 33 -11.64 5.39 -10.07
CA ASN A 33 -11.47 4.86 -11.42
C ASN A 33 -10.58 5.75 -12.29
N GLN A 34 -10.69 7.08 -12.18
CA GLN A 34 -9.80 8.01 -12.87
C GLN A 34 -8.35 7.87 -12.38
N PHE A 35 -8.14 7.80 -11.06
CA PHE A 35 -6.83 7.54 -10.48
C PHE A 35 -6.25 6.20 -10.96
N SER A 36 -7.08 5.17 -11.12
CA SER A 36 -6.62 3.84 -11.57
C SER A 36 -6.04 3.82 -12.99
N GLN A 37 -6.31 4.84 -13.80
CA GLN A 37 -5.72 4.99 -15.14
C GLN A 37 -4.29 5.58 -15.09
N MET A 38 -3.86 6.10 -13.94
CA MET A 38 -2.53 6.67 -13.79
C MET A 38 -1.49 5.54 -13.65
N PRO A 39 -0.36 5.63 -14.39
CA PRO A 39 0.68 4.61 -14.32
C PRO A 39 1.32 4.52 -12.94
N ASP A 40 1.44 5.64 -12.22
CA ASP A 40 2.01 5.77 -10.88
C ASP A 40 0.98 5.58 -9.75
N PHE A 41 -0.24 5.14 -10.04
CA PHE A 41 -1.30 5.01 -9.03
C PHE A 41 -0.89 4.19 -7.81
N ASN A 42 -0.24 3.05 -8.05
CA ASN A 42 0.23 2.18 -6.96
C ASN A 42 1.32 2.85 -6.09
N MET A 43 2.10 3.79 -6.63
CA MET A 43 3.07 4.57 -5.86
C MET A 43 2.36 5.56 -4.92
N TYR A 44 1.24 6.16 -5.34
CA TYR A 44 0.43 6.96 -4.42
C TYR A 44 -0.22 6.10 -3.34
N LEU A 45 -0.76 4.91 -3.69
CA LEU A 45 -1.38 4.02 -2.72
C LEU A 45 -0.41 3.60 -1.62
N VAL A 46 0.82 3.18 -1.98
CA VAL A 46 1.83 2.81 -0.97
C VAL A 46 2.29 4.03 -0.16
N THR A 47 2.29 5.22 -0.75
CA THR A 47 2.63 6.47 -0.05
C THR A 47 1.57 6.81 1.02
N VAL A 48 0.28 6.77 0.68
CA VAL A 48 -0.81 6.96 1.65
C VAL A 48 -0.75 5.89 2.74
N PHE A 49 -0.56 4.63 2.37
CA PHE A 49 -0.50 3.52 3.30
C PHE A 49 0.67 3.61 4.30
N ALA A 50 1.89 3.78 3.80
CA ALA A 50 3.10 3.58 4.60
C ALA A 50 3.80 4.87 5.06
N LYS A 51 3.61 6.01 4.36
CA LYS A 51 4.33 7.26 4.67
C LYS A 51 3.45 8.30 5.36
N MET A 52 2.14 8.32 5.09
CA MET A 52 1.24 9.31 5.65
C MET A 52 0.74 8.90 7.05
N THR A 53 1.68 8.74 7.99
CA THR A 53 1.40 8.26 9.37
C THR A 53 0.48 9.16 10.18
N ASN A 54 0.30 10.42 9.75
CA ASN A 54 -0.61 11.38 10.36
C ASN A 54 -2.07 11.20 9.91
N GLN A 55 -2.34 10.34 8.92
CA GLN A 55 -3.70 10.03 8.46
C GLN A 55 -4.32 8.93 9.32
N ASP A 56 -5.66 8.91 9.33
CA ASP A 56 -6.43 7.90 10.05
C ASP A 56 -6.07 6.47 9.62
N GLU A 57 -6.06 5.57 10.60
CA GLU A 57 -5.76 4.15 10.42
C GLU A 57 -6.60 3.52 9.31
N VAL A 58 -7.90 3.83 9.26
CA VAL A 58 -8.84 3.34 8.24
C VAL A 58 -8.48 3.84 6.83
N VAL A 59 -8.05 5.10 6.70
CA VAL A 59 -7.64 5.68 5.40
C VAL A 59 -6.40 4.96 4.89
N ARG A 60 -5.39 4.80 5.76
CA ARG A 60 -4.14 4.11 5.43
C ARG A 60 -4.40 2.65 5.06
N GLN A 61 -5.17 1.92 5.87
CA GLN A 61 -5.50 0.52 5.63
C GLN A 61 -6.23 0.32 4.30
N ARG A 62 -7.19 1.18 3.96
CA ARG A 62 -7.89 1.14 2.66
C ARG A 62 -6.94 1.30 1.48
N ALA A 63 -5.98 2.22 1.56
CA ALA A 63 -4.96 2.38 0.53
C ALA A 63 -4.10 1.12 0.37
N GLY A 64 -3.69 0.49 1.48
CA GLY A 64 -2.93 -0.76 1.47
C GLY A 64 -3.71 -1.95 0.88
N LEU A 65 -4.99 -2.08 1.22
CA LEU A 65 -5.86 -3.14 0.68
C LEU A 65 -6.15 -2.95 -0.82
N LEU A 66 -6.35 -1.71 -1.27
CA LEU A 66 -6.50 -1.41 -2.69
C LEU A 66 -5.19 -1.68 -3.45
N LEU A 67 -4.04 -1.33 -2.88
CA LEU A 67 -2.73 -1.63 -3.45
C LEU A 67 -2.56 -3.14 -3.65
N LYS A 68 -2.82 -3.95 -2.62
CA LYS A 68 -2.82 -5.41 -2.70
C LYS A 68 -3.71 -5.90 -3.85
N THR A 69 -4.92 -5.37 -3.93
CA THR A 69 -5.91 -5.74 -4.95
C THR A 69 -5.41 -5.41 -6.36
N ASN A 70 -4.77 -4.25 -6.55
CA ASN A 70 -4.18 -3.87 -7.83
C ASN A 70 -3.03 -4.81 -8.22
N LEU A 71 -2.12 -5.10 -7.29
CA LEU A 71 -1.01 -6.04 -7.52
C LEU A 71 -1.51 -7.42 -7.94
N LEU A 72 -2.56 -7.94 -7.28
CA LEU A 72 -3.19 -9.21 -7.65
C LEU A 72 -3.75 -9.21 -9.07
N ARG A 73 -4.34 -8.10 -9.52
CA ARG A 73 -4.90 -7.96 -10.88
C ARG A 73 -3.85 -7.74 -11.95
N THR A 74 -2.65 -7.26 -11.61
CA THR A 74 -1.54 -7.13 -12.56
C THR A 74 -1.16 -8.50 -13.11
N GLN A 75 -1.23 -8.68 -14.43
CA GLN A 75 -0.94 -9.95 -15.10
C GLN A 75 0.57 -10.09 -15.35
N GLY A 76 1.15 -11.19 -14.86
CA GLY A 76 2.57 -11.53 -15.04
C GLY A 76 3.57 -10.56 -14.40
N THR A 77 4.86 -10.88 -14.52
CA THR A 77 5.98 -10.04 -14.06
C THR A 77 6.20 -8.81 -14.95
N THR A 78 5.75 -8.85 -16.21
CA THR A 78 5.88 -7.75 -17.17
C THR A 78 4.88 -6.62 -16.93
N GLY A 79 3.78 -6.89 -16.20
CA GLY A 79 2.77 -5.89 -15.89
C GLY A 79 3.16 -4.91 -14.78
N LEU A 80 4.22 -5.20 -14.02
CA LEU A 80 4.72 -4.31 -12.95
C LEU A 80 6.15 -3.89 -13.25
N ALA A 81 6.35 -2.60 -13.56
CA ALA A 81 7.67 -2.06 -13.82
C ALA A 81 8.62 -2.29 -12.61
N PRO A 82 9.89 -2.70 -12.83
CA PRO A 82 10.83 -2.98 -11.73
C PRO A 82 10.97 -1.84 -10.72
N ALA A 83 11.07 -0.59 -11.20
CA ALA A 83 11.15 0.59 -10.35
C ALA A 83 9.91 0.78 -9.45
N MET A 84 8.73 0.37 -9.93
CA MET A 84 7.50 0.40 -9.13
C MET A 84 7.48 -0.70 -8.09
N ALA A 85 7.91 -1.91 -8.45
CA ALA A 85 8.01 -3.02 -7.53
C ALA A 85 9.00 -2.72 -6.39
N GLU A 86 10.15 -2.12 -6.72
CA GLU A 86 11.13 -1.66 -5.73
C GLU A 86 10.56 -0.57 -4.83
N TYR A 87 9.91 0.44 -5.41
CA TYR A 87 9.30 1.53 -4.64
C TYR A 87 8.25 1.00 -3.66
N ILE A 88 7.39 0.07 -4.09
CA ILE A 88 6.39 -0.55 -3.22
C ILE A 88 7.06 -1.33 -2.10
N GLN A 89 8.03 -2.20 -2.41
CA GLN A 89 8.74 -3.00 -1.41
C GLN A 89 9.40 -2.14 -0.32
N VAL A 90 10.20 -1.15 -0.72
CA VAL A 90 10.92 -0.27 0.22
C VAL A 90 9.95 0.46 1.14
N HIS A 91 8.86 1.00 0.60
CA HIS A 91 7.92 1.76 1.41
C HIS A 91 7.01 0.87 2.26
N THR A 92 6.59 -0.29 1.76
CA THR A 92 5.81 -1.24 2.56
C THR A 92 6.59 -1.78 3.76
N LEU A 93 7.92 -1.96 3.66
CA LEU A 93 8.76 -2.36 4.80
C LEU A 93 8.69 -1.40 5.99
N VAL A 94 8.44 -0.10 5.75
CA VAL A 94 8.26 0.88 6.83
C VAL A 94 7.00 0.55 7.65
N ALA A 95 5.94 0.12 6.97
CA ALA A 95 4.66 -0.22 7.61
C ALA A 95 4.68 -1.52 8.41
N VAL A 96 5.69 -2.38 8.24
CA VAL A 96 5.88 -3.60 9.07
C VAL A 96 6.18 -3.25 10.52
N ARG A 97 6.74 -2.06 10.78
CA ARG A 97 7.04 -1.59 12.13
C ARG A 97 6.02 -0.56 12.65
N ASP A 98 4.87 -0.45 12.01
CA ASP A 98 3.84 0.51 12.40
C ASP A 98 3.30 0.17 13.81
N PRO A 99 3.01 1.16 14.67
CA PRO A 99 2.41 0.88 15.99
C PRO A 99 1.01 0.23 15.90
N LYS A 100 0.35 0.30 14.74
CA LYS A 100 -0.99 -0.26 14.53
C LYS A 100 -0.92 -1.65 13.93
N LYS A 101 -1.46 -2.64 14.65
CA LYS A 101 -1.54 -4.04 14.21
C LYS A 101 -2.18 -4.19 12.82
N ASP A 102 -3.26 -3.48 12.55
CA ASP A 102 -3.97 -3.58 11.28
C ASP A 102 -3.14 -3.08 10.08
N ILE A 103 -2.28 -2.09 10.32
CA ILE A 103 -1.34 -1.58 9.32
C ILE A 103 -0.22 -2.58 9.08
N ARG A 104 0.37 -3.14 10.14
CA ARG A 104 1.41 -4.18 10.03
C ARG A 104 0.89 -5.43 9.33
N HIS A 105 -0.31 -5.90 9.70
CA HIS A 105 -0.98 -7.01 9.01
C HIS A 105 -1.15 -6.73 7.51
N THR A 106 -1.66 -5.54 7.18
CA THR A 106 -1.84 -5.13 5.77
C THR A 106 -0.50 -5.08 5.05
N ALA A 107 0.58 -4.60 5.69
CA ALA A 107 1.93 -4.55 5.13
C ALA A 107 2.42 -5.96 4.78
N GLY A 108 2.23 -6.92 5.70
CA GLY A 108 2.51 -8.33 5.46
C GLY A 108 1.79 -8.86 4.21
N THR A 109 0.49 -8.58 4.05
CA THR A 109 -0.26 -9.04 2.87
C THR A 109 0.24 -8.41 1.56
N VAL A 110 0.66 -7.14 1.58
CA VAL A 110 1.22 -6.46 0.41
C VAL A 110 2.58 -7.05 0.06
N ILE A 111 3.44 -7.31 1.06
CA ILE A 111 4.75 -7.96 0.87
C ILE A 111 4.57 -9.38 0.30
N THR A 112 3.68 -10.18 0.85
CA THR A 112 3.42 -11.52 0.29
C THR A 112 2.95 -11.44 -1.15
N THR A 113 2.07 -10.48 -1.45
CA THR A 113 1.55 -10.29 -2.82
C THR A 113 2.63 -9.86 -3.80
N ILE A 114 3.53 -8.94 -3.39
CA ILE A 114 4.62 -8.49 -4.28
C ILE A 114 5.61 -9.63 -4.55
N VAL A 115 5.99 -10.42 -3.53
CA VAL A 115 6.87 -11.58 -3.68
C VAL A 115 6.26 -12.61 -4.66
N GLN A 116 4.96 -12.84 -4.57
CA GLN A 116 4.25 -13.71 -5.53
C GLN A 116 4.27 -13.16 -6.97
N LYS A 117 4.30 -11.83 -7.14
CA LYS A 117 4.23 -11.17 -8.45
C LYS A 117 5.57 -11.03 -9.13
N VAL A 118 6.63 -10.67 -8.40
CA VAL A 118 7.97 -10.42 -8.99
C VAL A 118 8.95 -11.56 -8.76
N GLY A 119 8.57 -12.55 -7.95
CA GLY A 119 9.40 -13.69 -7.59
C GLY A 119 10.34 -13.40 -6.43
N VAL A 120 10.66 -14.45 -5.66
CA VAL A 120 11.49 -14.37 -4.45
C VAL A 120 12.89 -13.80 -4.71
N THR A 121 13.48 -14.11 -5.87
CA THR A 121 14.81 -13.64 -6.27
C THR A 121 14.86 -12.13 -6.46
N SER A 122 13.77 -11.51 -6.87
CA SER A 122 13.64 -10.05 -7.05
C SER A 122 13.36 -9.31 -5.74
N CYS A 123 13.18 -10.04 -4.63
CA CYS A 123 12.83 -9.50 -3.32
C CYS A 123 13.94 -9.67 -2.26
N GLY A 124 15.16 -10.05 -2.66
CA GLY A 124 16.28 -10.32 -1.74
C GLY A 124 16.46 -9.27 -0.63
N PRO A 125 16.65 -7.98 -0.96
CA PRO A 125 16.81 -6.92 0.05
C PRO A 125 15.62 -6.80 1.01
N THR A 126 14.40 -7.03 0.51
CA THR A 126 13.18 -7.01 1.33
C THR A 126 13.16 -8.18 2.32
N LEU A 127 13.53 -9.38 1.87
CA LEU A 127 13.60 -10.58 2.70
C LEU A 127 14.70 -10.48 3.75
N ASP A 128 15.86 -9.95 3.38
CA ASP A 128 16.96 -9.68 4.31
C ASP A 128 16.50 -8.73 5.41
N LYS A 129 15.77 -7.66 5.05
CA LYS A 129 15.25 -6.71 6.02
C LYS A 129 14.20 -7.32 6.96
N LEU A 130 13.34 -8.20 6.46
CA LEU A 130 12.40 -8.95 7.30
C LEU A 130 13.13 -9.91 8.24
N ALA A 131 14.20 -10.56 7.78
CA ALA A 131 15.02 -11.42 8.62
C ALA A 131 15.75 -10.63 9.73
N GLU A 132 16.11 -9.37 9.49
CA GLU A 132 16.58 -8.46 10.54
C GLU A 132 15.47 -8.12 11.53
N TYR A 133 14.24 -7.85 11.07
CA TYR A 133 13.10 -7.53 11.95
C TYR A 133 12.70 -8.68 12.87
N LEU A 134 12.89 -9.93 12.46
CA LEU A 134 12.70 -11.09 13.34
C LEU A 134 13.68 -11.12 14.53
N ARG A 135 14.75 -10.33 14.48
CA ARG A 135 15.72 -10.17 15.58
C ARG A 135 15.47 -8.92 16.41
N ASP A 136 14.40 -8.17 16.12
CA ASP A 136 14.00 -6.99 16.89
C ASP A 136 13.55 -7.41 18.29
N ALA A 137 13.85 -6.59 19.29
CA ALA A 137 13.44 -6.84 20.67
C ALA A 137 11.93 -6.58 20.88
N ASN A 138 11.29 -5.84 19.96
CA ASN A 138 9.86 -5.55 20.02
C ASN A 138 9.05 -6.73 19.43
N PRO A 139 8.26 -7.46 20.24
CA PRO A 139 7.45 -8.59 19.76
C PRO A 139 6.44 -8.16 18.70
N GLU A 140 5.95 -6.92 18.75
CA GLU A 140 5.01 -6.41 17.75
C GLU A 140 5.63 -6.30 16.35
N VAL A 141 6.92 -5.99 16.27
CA VAL A 141 7.66 -5.95 14.98
C VAL A 141 7.91 -7.36 14.47
N VAL A 142 8.17 -8.31 15.37
CA VAL A 142 8.41 -9.71 15.03
C VAL A 142 7.14 -10.40 14.52
N GLU A 143 5.98 -10.10 15.12
CA GLU A 143 4.70 -10.70 14.76
C GLU A 143 4.09 -10.13 13.47
N GLY A 144 4.47 -8.91 13.06
CA GLY A 144 3.82 -8.20 11.97
C GLY A 144 2.40 -7.80 12.34
#